data_AF-A0A328DX76-F1
#
_entry.id   AF-A0A328DX76-F1
#
_cell.length_a   1.000
_cell.length_b   1.000
_cell.length_c   1.000
_cell.angle_alpha   90.00
_cell.angle_beta   90.00
_cell.angle_gamma   90.00
#
_symmetry.space_group_name_H-M   'P 1'
#
loop_
_entity.id
_entity.type
_entity.pdbx_description
1 polymer ?
#
loop_
_entity_poly.entity_id
_entity_poly.type
_entity_poly.pdbx_seq_one_letter_code
_entity_poly.pdbx_strand_id
1 'polypeptide(L)'
;MDDPYININFIPPYKLQFKDDCTYYGARRYCYEPPTFCCAKGQIVLANQETPVPLRNLFCAADDLSKHFQVCVRTYNNTFAFTSMGIHNYATDLCRRNKGIYTFKVQGQIYHFINDMLPDGCQTISQETMAYHGTRLDKEVIDVILSTLAENPYAKFFHNLRYMNTAEEFSVILKKNPTLDQRVYNMPTASQVAAIWVEDDGNGVSENRHIRVYAKGGQSQTIQYYYGCYDPLQYPLLFPHGETGWHEGIEKRNTGQTLMTNEATAHINITSNTIGSATDLIEAEEEQFTEGLQKKNKVSSREYYAYKLQMRPLNETFLLHTGRLLQQFVVDMYVKLETQRLDYFRQKQTNQRTSTLNDLEQSIEMGIQFGADVGKRIVLPVTFICGPRNMRRRYMDAMALVQRFGKPDLFLTITCDPNWPEIKESLRYADEVQNRPDLIARILNGRIHELKIDLFQRKIYGEVSAYTYVIEFQKRGSLHAHFLIVLKKHNKIISPTQCDKIISSEIPNPGQYPELYLKVRVRYDYLYLTLANIQI
;
A
#
# COMPACT_ATOMS: atom_id res chain seq x y z
N MET A 1 54.26 -3.88 21.54
CA MET A 1 54.21 -3.32 20.18
C MET A 1 52.80 -3.55 19.71
N ASP A 2 52.07 -2.46 19.72
CA ASP A 2 50.62 -2.38 19.65
C ASP A 2 50.10 -2.87 18.29
N ASP A 3 49.04 -3.66 18.35
CA ASP A 3 48.24 -4.07 17.19
C ASP A 3 47.60 -2.81 16.57
N PRO A 4 47.83 -2.49 15.27
CA PRO A 4 47.40 -1.24 14.67
C PRO A 4 45.89 -1.18 14.34
N TYR A 5 45.09 -2.17 14.72
CA TYR A 5 43.65 -2.23 14.41
C TYR A 5 42.72 -1.70 15.52
N ILE A 6 43.15 -0.69 16.29
CA ILE A 6 42.24 0.12 17.12
C ILE A 6 42.18 1.55 16.58
N ASN A 7 41.28 1.76 15.63
CA ASN A 7 40.45 2.97 15.43
C ASN A 7 39.90 2.97 14.00
N ILE A 8 38.90 2.12 13.73
CA ILE A 8 37.86 2.57 12.81
C ILE A 8 36.91 3.33 13.72
N ASN A 9 36.81 4.65 13.50
CA ASN A 9 35.86 5.52 14.17
C ASN A 9 34.56 4.74 14.37
N PHE A 10 34.26 4.37 15.62
CA PHE A 10 32.95 3.90 16.00
C PHE A 10 32.04 5.09 15.73
N ILE A 11 31.52 5.21 14.52
CA ILE A 11 30.34 6.02 14.27
C ILE A 11 29.30 5.29 15.12
N PRO A 12 28.84 5.88 16.25
CA PRO A 12 27.83 5.22 17.05
C PRO A 12 26.67 4.90 16.11
N PRO A 13 26.09 3.68 16.18
CA PRO A 13 25.08 3.26 15.23
C PRO A 13 24.04 4.37 15.14
N TYR A 14 23.92 4.97 13.95
CA TYR A 14 23.10 6.15 13.79
C TYR A 14 21.71 5.79 14.29
N LYS A 15 21.10 6.61 15.12
CA LYS A 15 19.70 6.42 15.55
C LYS A 15 18.89 7.52 14.89
N LEU A 16 17.96 7.12 14.04
CA LEU A 16 17.02 8.01 13.38
C LEU A 16 16.27 8.78 14.45
N GLN A 17 16.49 10.08 14.48
CA GLN A 17 15.87 10.93 15.47
C GLN A 17 14.37 11.09 15.17
N PHE A 18 13.58 11.13 16.23
CA PHE A 18 12.19 11.54 16.14
C PHE A 18 12.13 13.03 15.88
N LYS A 19 11.15 13.43 15.07
CA LYS A 19 10.76 14.83 14.94
C LYS A 19 9.54 15.07 15.81
N ASP A 20 9.30 16.32 16.19
CA ASP A 20 8.07 16.71 16.86
C ASP A 20 6.85 16.14 16.12
N ASP A 21 5.94 15.56 16.90
CA ASP A 21 4.67 15.05 16.41
C ASP A 21 3.92 16.15 15.64
N CYS A 22 3.07 15.75 14.70
CA CYS A 22 2.28 16.68 13.93
C CYS A 22 1.46 17.61 14.84
N THR A 23 1.65 18.91 14.68
CA THR A 23 0.98 19.95 15.49
C THR A 23 -0.54 19.98 15.36
N TYR A 24 -1.10 19.42 14.29
CA TYR A 24 -2.55 19.43 14.04
C TYR A 24 -3.26 18.24 14.70
N TYR A 25 -2.74 17.03 14.50
CA TYR A 25 -3.45 15.79 14.87
C TYR A 25 -2.55 14.75 15.56
N GLY A 26 -1.35 15.14 16.03
CA GLY A 26 -0.50 14.30 16.87
C GLY A 26 0.03 13.03 16.20
N ALA A 27 0.15 13.00 14.88
CA ALA A 27 0.83 11.90 14.18
C ALA A 27 2.33 11.94 14.49
N ARG A 28 2.89 10.83 14.94
CA ARG A 28 4.33 10.67 15.14
C ARG A 28 5.06 10.85 13.83
N ARG A 29 6.19 11.55 13.87
CA ARG A 29 7.03 11.83 12.69
C ARG A 29 8.46 11.40 12.89
N TYR A 30 9.04 10.84 11.84
CA TYR A 30 10.48 10.61 11.75
C TYR A 30 11.16 11.77 11.03
N CYS A 31 12.48 11.92 11.23
CA CYS A 31 13.28 12.81 10.39
C CYS A 31 13.04 12.51 8.89
N TYR A 32 13.15 13.56 8.06
CA TYR A 32 12.92 13.52 6.61
C TYR A 32 11.47 13.33 6.13
N GLU A 33 10.51 13.07 7.04
CA GLU A 33 9.10 13.03 6.65
C GLU A 33 8.53 14.45 6.42
N PRO A 34 7.86 14.69 5.27
CA PRO A 34 7.33 16.01 4.97
C PRO A 34 6.20 16.38 5.96
N PRO A 35 6.02 17.68 6.28
CA PRO A 35 4.99 18.13 7.22
C PRO A 35 3.55 17.82 6.73
N THR A 36 3.37 17.60 5.43
CA THR A 36 2.09 17.24 4.83
C THR A 36 1.79 15.74 4.90
N PHE A 37 2.76 14.89 5.28
CA PHE A 37 2.66 13.43 5.17
C PHE A 37 1.43 12.82 5.87
N CYS A 38 1.07 13.35 7.04
CA CYS A 38 0.02 12.75 7.87
C CYS A 38 -1.39 13.32 7.65
N CYS A 39 -1.54 14.63 7.44
CA CYS A 39 -2.86 15.29 7.36
C CYS A 39 -2.89 16.48 6.41
N ALA A 40 -1.89 16.60 5.52
CA ALA A 40 -1.74 17.74 4.62
C ALA A 40 -1.83 19.10 5.34
N LYS A 41 -1.04 19.28 6.41
CA LYS A 41 -1.04 20.51 7.26
C LYS A 41 -2.44 20.86 7.81
N GLY A 42 -3.18 19.85 8.27
CA GLY A 42 -4.49 20.04 8.91
C GLY A 42 -5.69 20.08 7.97
N GLN A 43 -5.48 19.95 6.65
CA GLN A 43 -6.56 19.92 5.67
C GLN A 43 -7.36 18.62 5.69
N ILE A 44 -6.74 17.50 6.10
CA ILE A 44 -7.40 16.19 6.15
C ILE A 44 -7.72 15.87 7.60
N VAL A 45 -8.99 15.60 7.86
CA VAL A 45 -9.53 15.25 9.18
C VAL A 45 -10.45 14.06 8.98
N LEU A 46 -10.18 12.97 9.67
CA LEU A 46 -11.06 11.79 9.67
C LEU A 46 -11.39 11.44 11.11
N ALA A 47 -12.64 11.08 11.35
CA ALA A 47 -13.09 10.55 12.63
C ALA A 47 -12.31 9.26 12.96
N ASN A 48 -11.89 9.18 14.22
CA ASN A 48 -11.40 7.93 14.77
C ASN A 48 -12.59 7.17 15.35
N GLN A 49 -12.68 5.89 15.06
CA GLN A 49 -13.73 5.03 15.61
C GLN A 49 -13.07 4.02 16.54
N GLU A 50 -13.56 3.95 17.76
CA GLU A 50 -12.98 3.08 18.77
C GLU A 50 -13.26 1.62 18.41
N THR A 51 -12.21 0.80 18.45
CA THR A 51 -12.35 -0.64 18.29
C THR A 51 -13.04 -1.21 19.54
N PRO A 52 -14.13 -1.98 19.40
CA PRO A 52 -14.81 -2.60 20.53
C PRO A 52 -13.84 -3.35 21.43
N VAL A 53 -13.96 -3.16 22.75
CA VAL A 53 -13.04 -3.73 23.75
C VAL A 53 -12.86 -5.25 23.59
N PRO A 54 -13.91 -6.06 23.35
CA PRO A 54 -13.74 -7.50 23.17
C PRO A 54 -12.83 -7.84 21.98
N LEU A 55 -13.02 -7.15 20.86
CA LEU A 55 -12.21 -7.33 19.65
C LEU A 55 -10.80 -6.78 19.81
N ARG A 56 -10.64 -5.65 20.51
CA ARG A 56 -9.33 -5.09 20.86
C ARG A 56 -8.51 -6.11 21.66
N ASN A 57 -9.13 -6.73 22.67
CA ASN A 57 -8.46 -7.73 23.51
C ASN A 57 -7.96 -8.91 22.67
N LEU A 58 -8.77 -9.44 21.76
CA LEU A 58 -8.35 -10.51 20.84
C LEU A 58 -7.09 -10.13 20.04
N PHE A 59 -6.98 -8.87 19.60
CA PHE A 59 -5.81 -8.45 18.84
C PHE A 59 -4.55 -8.19 19.68
N CYS A 60 -4.65 -7.75 20.94
CA CYS A 60 -3.49 -7.34 21.74
C CYS A 60 -3.10 -8.27 22.90
N ALA A 61 -4.02 -9.11 23.39
CA ALA A 61 -3.77 -9.89 24.59
C ALA A 61 -2.86 -11.09 24.32
N ALA A 62 -2.20 -11.56 25.38
CA ALA A 62 -1.17 -12.59 25.34
C ALA A 62 -1.67 -13.98 25.77
N ASP A 63 -2.97 -14.12 26.04
CA ASP A 63 -3.60 -15.41 26.32
C ASP A 63 -3.66 -16.30 25.05
N ASP A 64 -3.84 -17.59 25.26
CA ASP A 64 -3.76 -18.58 24.18
C ASP A 64 -4.89 -18.42 23.15
N LEU A 65 -6.08 -17.96 23.60
CA LEU A 65 -7.22 -17.69 22.73
C LEU A 65 -6.91 -16.51 21.78
N SER A 66 -6.39 -15.41 22.31
CA SER A 66 -5.97 -14.24 21.55
C SER A 66 -4.81 -14.54 20.62
N LYS A 67 -3.81 -15.32 21.05
CA LYS A 67 -2.72 -15.80 20.17
C LYS A 67 -3.25 -16.63 19.02
N HIS A 68 -4.19 -17.55 19.28
CA HIS A 68 -4.83 -18.33 18.23
C HIS A 68 -5.56 -17.42 17.23
N PHE A 69 -6.34 -16.45 17.72
CA PHE A 69 -6.99 -15.46 16.88
C PHE A 69 -6.00 -14.65 16.04
N GLN A 70 -4.96 -14.08 16.64
CA GLN A 70 -3.92 -13.31 15.93
C GLN A 70 -3.23 -14.15 14.85
N VAL A 71 -3.04 -15.45 15.12
CA VAL A 71 -2.47 -16.38 14.14
C VAL A 71 -3.42 -16.66 12.97
N CYS A 72 -4.71 -16.75 13.25
CA CYS A 72 -5.76 -17.09 12.28
C CYS A 72 -6.56 -15.88 11.79
N VAL A 73 -6.13 -14.66 12.10
CA VAL A 73 -6.92 -13.41 11.94
C VAL A 73 -7.47 -13.20 10.53
N ARG A 74 -6.69 -13.56 9.50
CA ARG A 74 -7.13 -13.49 8.09
C ARG A 74 -8.26 -14.46 7.81
N THR A 75 -8.18 -15.67 8.37
CA THR A 75 -9.22 -16.69 8.22
C THR A 75 -10.51 -16.21 8.88
N TYR A 76 -10.44 -15.71 10.13
CA TYR A 76 -11.61 -15.11 10.78
C TYR A 76 -12.20 -13.97 9.96
N ASN A 77 -11.39 -12.99 9.53
CA ASN A 77 -11.90 -11.89 8.71
C ASN A 77 -12.59 -12.39 7.43
N ASN A 78 -11.97 -13.33 6.72
CA ASN A 78 -12.54 -13.88 5.47
C ASN A 78 -13.83 -14.67 5.72
N THR A 79 -13.97 -15.33 6.87
CA THR A 79 -15.20 -16.03 7.26
C THR A 79 -16.36 -15.06 7.49
N PHE A 80 -16.10 -13.88 8.05
CA PHE A 80 -17.12 -12.87 8.33
C PHE A 80 -17.28 -11.83 7.21
N ALA A 81 -16.38 -11.81 6.21
CA ALA A 81 -16.46 -10.90 5.07
C ALA A 81 -17.75 -11.12 4.27
N PHE A 82 -18.37 -10.01 3.86
CA PHE A 82 -19.61 -10.01 3.06
C PHE A 82 -19.31 -10.09 1.56
N THR A 83 -18.03 -9.94 1.19
CA THR A 83 -17.55 -9.94 -0.17
C THR A 83 -16.46 -10.95 -0.36
N SER A 84 -16.39 -11.48 -1.57
CA SER A 84 -15.27 -12.29 -2.03
C SER A 84 -14.36 -11.46 -2.91
N MET A 85 -13.06 -11.74 -2.85
CA MET A 85 -12.08 -11.14 -3.77
C MET A 85 -12.06 -11.91 -5.08
N GLY A 86 -12.49 -11.24 -6.16
CA GLY A 86 -12.52 -11.75 -7.52
C GLY A 86 -11.28 -11.33 -8.28
N ILE A 87 -10.65 -12.31 -8.92
CA ILE A 87 -9.46 -12.09 -9.75
C ILE A 87 -9.73 -12.73 -11.10
N HIS A 88 -9.65 -11.94 -12.16
CA HIS A 88 -9.67 -12.49 -13.51
C HIS A 88 -8.33 -13.18 -13.78
N ASN A 89 -8.36 -14.39 -14.35
CA ASN A 89 -7.19 -15.09 -14.89
C ASN A 89 -5.94 -15.08 -13.97
N TYR A 90 -6.08 -15.56 -12.72
CA TYR A 90 -4.92 -15.73 -11.84
C TYR A 90 -4.18 -17.04 -12.14
N ALA A 91 -2.85 -17.02 -12.03
CA ALA A 91 -2.02 -18.19 -12.26
C ALA A 91 -2.15 -19.18 -11.08
N THR A 92 -3.15 -20.06 -11.15
CA THR A 92 -3.48 -21.07 -10.12
C THR A 92 -2.27 -21.94 -9.74
N ASP A 93 -1.40 -22.24 -10.69
CA ASP A 93 -0.19 -23.06 -10.48
C ASP A 93 0.87 -22.40 -9.59
N LEU A 94 1.00 -21.07 -9.64
CA LEU A 94 1.95 -20.30 -8.82
C LEU A 94 1.45 -20.05 -7.40
N CYS A 95 0.15 -20.24 -7.19
CA CYS A 95 -0.55 -20.00 -5.91
C CYS A 95 -0.61 -21.25 -5.03
N ARG A 96 0.06 -22.36 -5.38
CA ARG A 96 0.10 -23.56 -4.55
C ARG A 96 1.38 -23.56 -3.70
N ARG A 97 1.23 -23.68 -2.38
CA ARG A 97 2.36 -23.71 -1.41
C ARG A 97 3.34 -24.86 -1.64
N ASN A 98 2.96 -25.88 -2.40
CA ASN A 98 3.76 -27.07 -2.68
C ASN A 98 4.67 -26.95 -3.92
N LYS A 99 4.60 -25.86 -4.70
CA LYS A 99 5.46 -25.63 -5.88
C LYS A 99 6.33 -24.38 -5.72
N GLY A 100 7.35 -24.47 -4.86
CA GLY A 100 8.36 -23.42 -4.69
C GLY A 100 7.88 -22.21 -3.88
N ILE A 101 8.37 -21.01 -4.23
CA ILE A 101 7.99 -19.77 -3.52
C ILE A 101 6.57 -19.39 -3.93
N TYR A 102 5.63 -19.46 -2.97
CA TYR A 102 4.25 -18.99 -3.16
C TYR A 102 4.27 -17.60 -3.81
N THR A 103 3.71 -17.51 -5.02
CA THR A 103 3.68 -16.28 -5.80
C THR A 103 2.25 -16.03 -6.22
N PHE A 104 1.64 -15.05 -5.58
CA PHE A 104 0.33 -14.56 -5.98
C PHE A 104 0.51 -13.60 -7.17
N LYS A 105 0.11 -14.04 -8.36
CA LYS A 105 0.17 -13.26 -9.60
C LYS A 105 -1.25 -13.01 -10.10
N VAL A 106 -1.62 -11.74 -10.18
CA VAL A 106 -2.89 -11.27 -10.72
C VAL A 106 -2.65 -10.67 -12.10
N GLN A 107 -3.48 -11.04 -13.07
CA GLN A 107 -3.52 -10.41 -14.39
C GLN A 107 -4.91 -9.79 -14.61
N GLY A 108 -4.98 -8.47 -14.67
CA GLY A 108 -6.24 -7.74 -14.72
C GLY A 108 -6.47 -6.94 -13.45
N GLN A 109 -7.73 -6.71 -13.11
CA GLN A 109 -8.14 -5.96 -11.92
C GLN A 109 -8.60 -6.92 -10.82
N ILE A 110 -8.37 -6.54 -9.56
CA ILE A 110 -8.99 -7.17 -8.40
C ILE A 110 -10.31 -6.47 -8.15
N TYR A 111 -11.35 -7.25 -7.89
CA TYR A 111 -12.68 -6.76 -7.61
C TYR A 111 -13.19 -7.38 -6.31
N HIS A 112 -13.98 -6.64 -5.54
CA HIS A 112 -14.81 -7.24 -4.51
C HIS A 112 -16.16 -7.56 -5.12
N PHE A 113 -16.61 -8.79 -5.02
CA PHE A 113 -17.91 -9.19 -5.53
C PHE A 113 -18.80 -9.71 -4.41
N ILE A 114 -20.09 -9.40 -4.56
CA ILE A 114 -21.17 -10.00 -3.78
C ILE A 114 -21.86 -10.98 -4.73
N ASN A 115 -21.90 -12.24 -4.32
CA ASN A 115 -22.66 -13.27 -5.02
C ASN A 115 -24.14 -13.14 -4.71
N ASP A 116 -24.96 -13.81 -5.53
CA ASP A 116 -26.37 -14.04 -5.24
C ASP A 116 -26.55 -14.59 -3.82
N MET A 117 -27.61 -14.09 -3.18
CA MET A 117 -27.88 -14.36 -1.76
C MET A 117 -28.33 -15.80 -1.50
N LEU A 118 -28.86 -16.46 -2.53
CA LEU A 118 -29.35 -17.83 -2.49
C LEU A 118 -28.69 -18.62 -3.65
N PRO A 119 -27.84 -19.62 -3.36
CA PRO A 119 -27.35 -20.52 -4.39
C PRO A 119 -28.51 -21.35 -4.96
N ASP A 120 -28.49 -21.67 -6.26
CA ASP A 120 -29.45 -22.59 -6.87
C ASP A 120 -29.47 -23.92 -6.09
N GLY A 121 -30.58 -24.19 -5.39
CA GLY A 121 -30.85 -25.44 -4.70
C GLY A 121 -30.21 -25.64 -3.31
N CYS A 122 -29.60 -24.63 -2.68
CA CYS A 122 -29.02 -24.78 -1.34
C CYS A 122 -29.79 -24.01 -0.26
N GLN A 123 -30.11 -24.67 0.86
CA GLN A 123 -30.54 -23.99 2.08
C GLN A 123 -29.48 -22.96 2.47
N THR A 124 -29.91 -21.79 2.94
CA THR A 124 -29.06 -20.66 3.35
C THR A 124 -28.02 -21.11 4.37
N ILE A 125 -26.79 -21.43 3.91
CA ILE A 125 -25.67 -21.69 4.82
C ILE A 125 -25.27 -20.33 5.37
N SER A 126 -25.69 -20.04 6.61
CA SER A 126 -25.35 -18.78 7.26
C SER A 126 -23.82 -18.63 7.44
N GLN A 127 -23.30 -17.40 7.48
CA GLN A 127 -21.90 -17.13 7.83
C GLN A 127 -21.50 -17.81 9.15
N GLU A 128 -22.44 -17.91 10.11
CA GLU A 128 -22.28 -18.68 11.34
C GLU A 128 -22.04 -20.17 11.04
N THR A 129 -22.89 -20.81 10.24
CA THR A 129 -22.73 -22.21 9.84
C THR A 129 -21.39 -22.46 9.13
N MET A 130 -20.94 -21.54 8.26
CA MET A 130 -19.62 -21.63 7.61
C MET A 130 -18.46 -21.44 8.60
N ALA A 131 -18.59 -20.55 9.59
CA ALA A 131 -17.60 -20.33 10.63
C ALA A 131 -17.44 -21.58 11.52
N TYR A 132 -18.56 -22.21 11.87
CA TYR A 132 -18.62 -23.38 12.73
C TYR A 132 -18.14 -24.69 12.07
N HIS A 133 -18.19 -24.80 10.74
CA HIS A 133 -17.73 -26.00 10.01
C HIS A 133 -16.22 -26.01 9.68
N GLY A 134 -15.48 -24.94 10.01
CA GLY A 134 -14.03 -24.90 9.84
C GLY A 134 -13.31 -25.52 11.04
N THR A 135 -12.64 -26.66 10.87
CA THR A 135 -11.86 -27.37 11.92
C THR A 135 -10.66 -26.59 12.50
N ARG A 136 -10.53 -25.30 12.19
CA ARG A 136 -9.41 -24.41 12.54
C ARG A 136 -9.83 -23.13 13.26
N LEU A 137 -11.12 -22.86 13.42
CA LEU A 137 -11.60 -21.66 14.11
C LEU A 137 -12.09 -22.05 15.50
N ASP A 138 -11.81 -21.19 16.47
CA ASP A 138 -12.19 -21.37 17.85
C ASP A 138 -13.59 -20.79 18.06
N LYS A 139 -14.44 -21.56 18.73
CA LYS A 139 -15.83 -21.21 18.98
C LYS A 139 -15.97 -19.97 19.85
N GLU A 140 -15.16 -19.85 20.90
CA GLU A 140 -15.25 -18.69 21.81
C GLU A 140 -14.88 -17.40 21.08
N VAL A 141 -13.87 -17.47 20.19
CA VAL A 141 -13.51 -16.34 19.32
C VAL A 141 -14.64 -15.98 18.37
N ILE A 142 -15.30 -16.98 17.76
CA ILE A 142 -16.46 -16.77 16.89
C ILE A 142 -17.57 -16.05 17.65
N ASP A 143 -17.88 -16.47 18.88
CA ASP A 143 -18.94 -15.87 19.70
C ASP A 143 -18.61 -14.41 20.10
N VAL A 144 -17.34 -14.12 20.40
CA VAL A 144 -16.87 -12.74 20.63
C VAL A 144 -17.00 -11.89 19.36
N ILE A 145 -16.67 -12.43 18.19
CA ILE A 145 -16.80 -11.71 16.91
C ILE A 145 -18.28 -11.46 16.58
N LEU A 146 -19.14 -12.48 16.72
CA LEU A 146 -20.58 -12.37 16.45
C LEU A 146 -21.23 -11.32 17.36
N SER A 147 -20.94 -11.36 18.67
CA SER A 147 -21.44 -10.36 19.61
C SER A 147 -20.94 -8.96 19.29
N THR A 148 -19.69 -8.81 18.86
CA THR A 148 -19.12 -7.52 18.43
C THR A 148 -19.79 -6.99 17.15
N LEU A 149 -20.01 -7.86 16.16
CA LEU A 149 -20.63 -7.50 14.89
C LEU A 149 -22.16 -7.42 14.96
N ALA A 150 -22.77 -7.78 16.09
CA ALA A 150 -24.22 -7.74 16.26
C ALA A 150 -24.81 -6.35 16.01
N GLU A 151 -24.04 -5.28 16.24
CA GLU A 151 -24.46 -3.90 15.98
C GLU A 151 -24.19 -3.42 14.55
N ASN A 152 -23.36 -4.13 13.79
CA ASN A 152 -22.94 -3.76 12.45
C ASN A 152 -24.14 -3.76 11.48
N PRO A 153 -24.40 -2.67 10.75
CA PRO A 153 -25.55 -2.57 9.86
C PRO A 153 -25.51 -3.59 8.73
N TYR A 154 -24.32 -3.91 8.20
CA TYR A 154 -24.16 -4.95 7.19
C TYR A 154 -24.42 -6.33 7.79
N ALA A 155 -23.82 -6.65 8.94
CA ALA A 155 -24.05 -7.94 9.60
C ALA A 155 -25.53 -8.16 9.94
N LYS A 156 -26.19 -7.17 10.55
CA LYS A 156 -27.64 -7.19 10.82
C LYS A 156 -28.44 -7.45 9.55
N PHE A 157 -28.12 -6.73 8.48
CA PHE A 157 -28.82 -6.86 7.22
C PHE A 157 -28.66 -8.27 6.63
N PHE A 158 -27.41 -8.75 6.49
CA PHE A 158 -27.11 -10.08 5.95
C PHE A 158 -27.64 -11.22 6.82
N HIS A 159 -27.68 -11.04 8.15
CA HIS A 159 -28.29 -11.99 9.07
C HIS A 159 -29.81 -12.04 8.91
N ASN A 160 -30.47 -10.87 8.82
CA ASN A 160 -31.93 -10.78 8.68
C ASN A 160 -32.46 -11.38 7.37
N LEU A 161 -31.65 -11.40 6.31
CA LEU A 161 -31.99 -12.05 5.04
C LEU A 161 -32.30 -13.54 5.16
N ARG A 162 -31.75 -14.23 6.17
CA ARG A 162 -32.05 -15.64 6.44
C ARG A 162 -33.53 -15.88 6.77
N TYR A 163 -34.19 -14.89 7.35
CA TYR A 163 -35.59 -14.98 7.78
C TYR A 163 -36.57 -14.43 6.73
N MET A 164 -36.07 -13.87 5.63
CA MET A 164 -36.92 -13.39 4.54
C MET A 164 -37.43 -14.56 3.70
N ASN A 165 -38.70 -14.49 3.32
CA ASN A 165 -39.39 -15.57 2.61
C ASN A 165 -38.75 -15.76 1.22
N THR A 166 -38.10 -16.90 0.98
CA THR A 166 -37.24 -17.18 -0.19
C THR A 166 -38.00 -17.39 -1.52
N ALA A 167 -39.32 -17.15 -1.51
CA ALA A 167 -40.21 -17.36 -2.65
C ALA A 167 -40.26 -16.17 -3.62
N GLU A 168 -39.94 -14.95 -3.16
CA GLU A 168 -40.07 -13.71 -3.94
C GLU A 168 -38.73 -13.21 -4.46
N GLU A 169 -38.74 -12.64 -5.67
CA GLU A 169 -37.58 -11.97 -6.27
C GLU A 169 -37.40 -10.59 -5.62
N PHE A 170 -36.31 -10.38 -4.90
CA PHE A 170 -35.98 -9.09 -4.27
C PHE A 170 -34.60 -8.61 -4.70
N SER A 171 -34.41 -7.29 -4.63
CA SER A 171 -33.11 -6.66 -4.88
C SER A 171 -32.65 -5.82 -3.69
N VAL A 172 -31.39 -5.97 -3.31
CA VAL A 172 -30.77 -5.22 -2.21
C VAL A 172 -30.05 -4.02 -2.78
N ILE A 173 -30.34 -2.84 -2.24
CA ILE A 173 -29.66 -1.60 -2.60
C ILE A 173 -28.65 -1.20 -1.51
N LEU A 174 -27.37 -1.18 -1.88
CA LEU A 174 -26.28 -0.63 -1.06
C LEU A 174 -25.94 0.79 -1.54
N LYS A 175 -25.92 1.75 -0.61
CA LYS A 175 -25.56 3.14 -0.95
C LYS A 175 -24.07 3.28 -1.22
N LYS A 176 -23.71 3.77 -2.43
CA LYS A 176 -22.35 4.15 -2.84
C LYS A 176 -21.65 5.10 -1.86
N ASN A 177 -22.38 6.16 -1.47
CA ASN A 177 -21.95 7.18 -0.54
C ASN A 177 -23.02 7.27 0.56
N PRO A 178 -22.81 6.72 1.75
CA PRO A 178 -23.65 7.08 2.87
C PRO A 178 -23.49 8.58 3.08
N THR A 179 -24.56 9.33 3.27
CA THR A 179 -24.57 10.78 3.50
C THR A 179 -23.89 11.20 4.82
N LEU A 180 -23.04 10.34 5.38
CA LEU A 180 -22.36 10.54 6.65
C LEU A 180 -21.01 11.22 6.40
N ASP A 181 -20.81 12.34 7.07
CA ASP A 181 -19.54 13.08 7.02
C ASP A 181 -18.46 12.35 7.83
N GLN A 182 -17.52 11.69 7.16
CA GLN A 182 -16.42 10.98 7.83
C GLN A 182 -15.48 11.87 8.65
N ARG A 183 -15.63 13.21 8.61
CA ARG A 183 -14.91 14.14 9.49
C ARG A 183 -15.48 14.16 10.91
N VAL A 184 -16.68 13.63 11.12
CA VAL A 184 -17.39 13.59 12.40
C VAL A 184 -17.71 12.15 12.76
N TYR A 185 -17.76 11.84 14.07
CA TYR A 185 -18.22 10.54 14.55
C TYR A 185 -19.68 10.35 14.14
N ASN A 186 -19.92 9.38 13.25
CA ASN A 186 -21.26 9.01 12.82
C ASN A 186 -21.46 7.52 13.07
N MET A 187 -22.48 7.17 13.86
CA MET A 187 -22.94 5.78 13.90
C MET A 187 -23.68 5.45 12.61
N PRO A 188 -23.30 4.38 11.90
CA PRO A 188 -24.02 3.91 10.73
C PRO A 188 -25.51 3.64 11.04
N THR A 189 -26.42 4.16 10.21
CA THR A 189 -27.87 3.92 10.37
C THR A 189 -28.36 2.85 9.40
N ALA A 190 -29.48 2.19 9.73
CA ALA A 190 -30.13 1.19 8.87
C ALA A 190 -30.40 1.69 7.43
N SER A 191 -30.45 3.00 7.20
CA SER A 191 -30.67 3.62 5.89
C SER A 191 -29.51 3.45 4.89
N GLN A 192 -28.39 2.84 5.27
CA GLN A 192 -27.24 2.56 4.39
C GLN A 192 -27.42 1.30 3.52
N VAL A 193 -28.31 0.39 3.94
CA VAL A 193 -28.63 -0.86 3.25
C VAL A 193 -30.15 -1.05 3.26
N ALA A 194 -30.78 -1.16 2.09
CA ALA A 194 -32.23 -1.33 1.98
C ALA A 194 -32.57 -2.50 1.04
N ALA A 195 -33.51 -3.35 1.42
CA ALA A 195 -34.11 -4.32 0.50
C ALA A 195 -35.31 -3.66 -0.21
N ILE A 196 -35.39 -3.83 -1.53
CA ILE A 196 -36.52 -3.39 -2.35
C ILE A 196 -37.14 -4.62 -3.03
N TRP A 197 -38.43 -4.82 -2.80
CA TRP A 197 -39.27 -5.75 -3.54
C TRP A 197 -39.52 -5.18 -4.93
N VAL A 198 -39.17 -5.95 -5.96
CA VAL A 198 -39.40 -5.53 -7.34
C VAL A 198 -40.75 -6.11 -7.74
N GLU A 199 -41.80 -5.31 -7.68
CA GLU A 199 -43.01 -5.56 -8.47
C GLU A 199 -42.70 -5.08 -9.91
N ASP A 200 -42.88 -5.96 -10.89
CA ASP A 200 -42.47 -5.76 -12.28
C ASP A 200 -43.35 -4.74 -13.00
N ASP A 201 -43.20 -3.46 -12.64
CA ASP A 201 -43.79 -2.34 -13.36
C ASP A 201 -42.72 -1.72 -14.25
N GLY A 202 -42.64 -2.24 -15.47
CA GLY A 202 -41.79 -1.75 -16.54
C GLY A 202 -42.12 -0.31 -16.93
N ASN A 203 -41.64 0.68 -16.16
CA ASN A 203 -41.28 2.03 -16.56
C ASN A 203 -40.89 2.89 -15.36
N GLY A 204 -39.65 3.40 -15.33
CA GLY A 204 -39.32 4.56 -14.49
C GLY A 204 -37.94 4.56 -13.83
N VAL A 205 -36.94 4.95 -14.61
CA VAL A 205 -35.72 5.69 -14.23
C VAL A 205 -35.45 5.90 -12.72
N SER A 206 -34.34 5.35 -12.22
CA SER A 206 -33.41 6.13 -11.38
C SER A 206 -31.98 5.58 -11.40
N GLU A 207 -31.15 6.26 -12.20
CA GLU A 207 -29.72 6.55 -12.06
C GLU A 207 -28.82 5.57 -11.27
N ASN A 208 -27.86 4.94 -11.96
CA ASN A 208 -26.42 4.70 -11.70
C ASN A 208 -25.74 5.01 -10.32
N ARG A 209 -26.45 5.16 -9.20
CA ARG A 209 -25.93 5.70 -7.94
C ARG A 209 -25.81 4.68 -6.81
N HIS A 210 -26.37 3.48 -6.94
CA HIS A 210 -26.37 2.47 -5.88
C HIS A 210 -26.08 1.05 -6.42
N ILE A 211 -25.56 0.15 -5.57
CA ILE A 211 -25.29 -1.25 -5.92
C ILE A 211 -26.57 -2.05 -5.74
N ARG A 212 -27.01 -2.83 -6.73
CA ARG A 212 -28.22 -3.64 -6.67
C ARG A 212 -27.86 -5.13 -6.67
N VAL A 213 -28.00 -5.84 -5.55
CA VAL A 213 -27.74 -7.29 -5.46
C VAL A 213 -29.05 -8.06 -5.60
N TYR A 214 -29.11 -9.02 -6.52
CA TYR A 214 -30.32 -9.83 -6.75
C TYR A 214 -30.36 -11.06 -5.84
N ALA A 215 -31.56 -11.47 -5.43
CA ALA A 215 -31.76 -12.65 -4.60
C ALA A 215 -31.46 -13.96 -5.34
N LYS A 216 -31.87 -14.04 -6.61
CA LYS A 216 -31.65 -15.16 -7.56
C LYS A 216 -31.44 -14.53 -8.95
N GLY A 217 -30.44 -14.97 -9.71
CA GLY A 217 -30.29 -14.48 -11.09
C GLY A 217 -28.96 -14.79 -11.79
N GLY A 218 -28.02 -15.44 -11.12
CA GLY A 218 -26.69 -15.74 -11.64
C GLY A 218 -25.83 -14.50 -11.89
N GLN A 219 -26.16 -13.35 -11.29
CA GLN A 219 -25.50 -12.06 -11.57
C GLN A 219 -24.63 -11.60 -10.39
N SER A 220 -23.32 -11.82 -10.52
CA SER A 220 -22.35 -11.28 -9.56
C SER A 220 -22.22 -9.75 -9.69
N GLN A 221 -22.39 -9.03 -8.56
CA GLN A 221 -22.24 -7.58 -8.50
C GLN A 221 -20.84 -7.20 -8.07
N THR A 222 -20.16 -6.40 -8.88
CA THR A 222 -18.84 -5.86 -8.55
C THR A 222 -18.96 -4.58 -7.74
N ILE A 223 -18.39 -4.58 -6.55
CA ILE A 223 -18.23 -3.38 -5.73
C ILE A 223 -17.04 -2.60 -6.25
N GLN A 224 -17.31 -1.36 -6.63
CA GLN A 224 -16.30 -0.46 -7.14
C GLN A 224 -15.44 0.09 -6.00
N TYR A 225 -14.14 0.27 -6.25
CA TYR A 225 -13.18 0.73 -5.25
C TYR A 225 -13.48 2.12 -4.69
N TYR A 226 -14.27 2.93 -5.41
CA TYR A 226 -14.68 4.27 -5.00
C TYR A 226 -16.00 4.29 -4.21
N TYR A 227 -16.53 3.12 -3.83
CA TYR A 227 -17.69 2.98 -2.95
C TYR A 227 -17.25 2.96 -1.49
N GLY A 228 -17.93 3.73 -0.64
CA GLY A 228 -17.61 3.81 0.79
C GLY A 228 -17.78 2.47 1.52
N CYS A 229 -18.63 1.57 1.00
CA CYS A 229 -18.81 0.23 1.55
C CYS A 229 -17.73 -0.79 1.11
N TYR A 230 -16.79 -0.41 0.23
CA TYR A 230 -15.76 -1.32 -0.29
C TYR A 230 -14.89 -1.94 0.81
N ASP A 231 -14.38 -1.10 1.70
CA ASP A 231 -13.51 -1.52 2.80
C ASP A 231 -14.29 -2.30 3.90
N PRO A 232 -15.42 -1.81 4.45
CA PRO A 232 -16.14 -2.50 5.53
C PRO A 232 -16.79 -3.82 5.11
N LEU A 233 -17.14 -4.00 3.83
CA LEU A 233 -17.70 -5.27 3.36
C LEU A 233 -16.64 -6.38 3.30
N GLN A 234 -15.39 -6.03 2.97
CA GLN A 234 -14.27 -6.97 2.89
C GLN A 234 -13.54 -7.18 4.22
N TYR A 235 -13.53 -6.18 5.09
CA TYR A 235 -12.80 -6.20 6.36
C TYR A 235 -13.69 -5.90 7.59
N PRO A 236 -14.70 -6.72 7.91
CA PRO A 236 -15.60 -6.46 9.05
C PRO A 236 -14.88 -6.35 10.39
N LEU A 237 -13.74 -7.05 10.57
CA LEU A 237 -12.96 -6.95 11.81
C LEU A 237 -12.16 -5.64 11.92
N LEU A 238 -11.92 -4.93 10.81
CA LEU A 238 -11.30 -3.60 10.82
C LEU A 238 -12.35 -2.49 10.91
N PHE A 239 -13.59 -2.78 10.51
CA PHE A 239 -14.73 -1.86 10.51
C PHE A 239 -15.92 -2.48 11.26
N PRO A 240 -15.76 -2.77 12.57
CA PRO A 240 -16.72 -3.56 13.35
C PRO A 240 -18.11 -2.91 13.40
N HIS A 241 -18.19 -1.59 13.33
CA HIS A 241 -19.46 -0.87 13.31
C HIS A 241 -20.05 -0.66 11.89
N GLY A 242 -19.42 -1.17 10.82
CA GLY A 242 -19.87 -0.94 9.44
C GLY A 242 -19.53 0.45 8.91
N GLU A 243 -18.42 0.97 9.39
CA GLU A 243 -17.94 2.32 9.20
C GLU A 243 -17.54 2.54 7.75
N THR A 244 -17.78 3.73 7.22
CA THR A 244 -17.53 3.98 5.80
C THR A 244 -16.03 4.08 5.53
N GLY A 245 -15.56 3.32 4.53
CA GLY A 245 -14.22 3.43 3.97
C GLY A 245 -14.08 4.64 3.03
N TRP A 246 -12.98 4.70 2.27
CA TRP A 246 -12.77 5.83 1.36
C TRP A 246 -13.84 5.93 0.25
N HIS A 247 -14.32 7.15 -0.01
CA HIS A 247 -15.08 7.51 -1.21
C HIS A 247 -14.75 8.94 -1.67
N GLU A 248 -15.10 9.26 -2.92
CA GLU A 248 -14.80 10.56 -3.56
C GLU A 248 -15.56 11.76 -2.97
N GLY A 249 -16.41 11.55 -1.97
CA GLY A 249 -17.25 12.60 -1.37
C GLY A 249 -16.62 13.30 -0.17
N ILE A 250 -15.51 12.80 0.35
CA ILE A 250 -14.89 13.34 1.57
C ILE A 250 -14.24 14.69 1.26
N GLU A 251 -14.63 15.74 1.97
CA GLU A 251 -14.12 17.10 1.77
C GLU A 251 -12.88 17.41 2.62
N LYS A 252 -11.98 18.23 2.08
CA LYS A 252 -10.87 18.82 2.85
C LYS A 252 -11.39 19.99 3.68
N ARG A 253 -10.73 20.24 4.82
CA ARG A 253 -10.99 21.42 5.65
C ARG A 253 -10.32 22.64 5.01
N ASN A 254 -11.08 23.72 4.84
CA ASN A 254 -10.53 25.02 4.46
C ASN A 254 -9.74 25.61 5.65
N THR A 255 -8.42 25.48 5.62
CA THR A 255 -7.53 26.25 6.48
C THR A 255 -7.40 27.64 5.85
N GLY A 256 -7.99 28.67 6.46
CA GLY A 256 -8.19 30.00 5.88
C GLY A 256 -6.93 30.75 5.41
N GLN A 257 -6.39 30.38 4.25
CA GLN A 257 -5.53 31.21 3.43
C GLN A 257 -6.26 31.53 2.13
N THR A 258 -6.82 32.75 2.13
CA THR A 258 -7.20 33.61 1.00
C THR A 258 -7.67 32.93 -0.29
N LEU A 259 -9.00 32.85 -0.43
CA LEU A 259 -9.66 32.98 -1.72
C LEU A 259 -9.34 34.38 -2.27
N MET A 260 -8.30 34.51 -3.09
CA MET A 260 -8.32 35.54 -4.12
C MET A 260 -9.11 34.95 -5.29
N THR A 261 -10.37 35.37 -5.38
CA THR A 261 -11.12 35.40 -6.62
C THR A 261 -10.25 36.07 -7.69
N ASN A 262 -9.94 35.36 -8.77
CA ASN A 262 -9.63 35.98 -10.04
C ASN A 262 -10.29 35.17 -11.14
N GLU A 263 -11.36 35.76 -11.67
CA GLU A 263 -11.88 35.51 -13.00
C GLU A 263 -10.75 35.75 -14.01
N ALA A 264 -10.30 34.69 -14.69
CA ALA A 264 -9.73 34.73 -16.03
C ALA A 264 -9.41 33.29 -16.46
N THR A 265 -10.38 32.66 -17.11
CA THR A 265 -10.11 31.59 -18.08
C THR A 265 -9.12 32.09 -19.12
N ALA A 266 -7.88 31.62 -19.05
CA ALA A 266 -6.94 31.64 -20.16
C ALA A 266 -6.33 30.25 -20.28
N HIS A 267 -6.74 29.51 -21.31
CA HIS A 267 -6.05 28.29 -21.74
C HIS A 267 -4.62 28.65 -22.15
N ILE A 268 -3.63 28.30 -21.34
CA ILE A 268 -2.23 28.35 -21.77
C ILE A 268 -1.86 26.98 -22.35
N ASN A 269 -1.82 26.91 -23.68
CA ASN A 269 -1.31 25.76 -24.41
C ASN A 269 0.21 25.70 -24.23
N ILE A 270 0.69 24.72 -23.45
CA ILE A 270 2.12 24.40 -23.37
C ILE A 270 2.49 23.66 -24.66
N THR A 271 3.09 24.38 -25.61
CA THR A 271 3.67 23.82 -26.83
C THR A 271 5.17 23.59 -26.65
N SER A 272 5.72 22.63 -27.40
CA SER A 272 7.06 22.02 -27.21
C SER A 272 8.27 22.94 -27.41
N ASN A 273 8.10 24.26 -27.53
CA ASN A 273 9.15 25.19 -27.95
C ASN A 273 9.67 26.13 -26.84
N THR A 274 9.23 25.97 -25.58
CA THR A 274 9.59 26.91 -24.49
C THR A 274 10.35 26.32 -23.29
N ILE A 275 10.79 25.05 -23.33
CA ILE A 275 11.38 24.40 -22.14
C ILE A 275 12.88 24.11 -22.39
N GLY A 276 13.75 24.76 -21.60
CA GLY A 276 15.21 24.70 -21.76
C GLY A 276 15.95 23.84 -20.72
N SER A 277 15.29 23.43 -19.63
CA SER A 277 15.91 22.66 -18.55
C SER A 277 14.95 21.65 -17.88
N ALA A 278 15.51 20.58 -17.30
CA ALA A 278 14.77 19.62 -16.49
C ALA A 278 14.19 20.22 -15.19
N THR A 279 14.77 21.33 -14.71
CA THR A 279 14.26 22.09 -13.57
C THR A 279 12.94 22.80 -13.92
N ASP A 280 12.87 23.44 -15.09
CA ASP A 280 11.66 24.11 -15.60
C ASP A 280 10.49 23.13 -15.79
N LEU A 281 10.80 21.87 -16.10
CA LEU A 281 9.84 20.78 -16.27
C LEU A 281 9.29 20.28 -14.93
N ILE A 282 10.11 20.33 -13.86
CA ILE A 282 9.68 20.01 -12.49
C ILE A 282 8.87 21.18 -11.92
N GLU A 283 9.27 22.42 -12.19
CA GLU A 283 8.53 23.62 -11.77
C GLU A 283 7.18 23.72 -12.49
N ALA A 284 7.09 23.39 -13.77
CA ALA A 284 5.82 23.32 -14.50
C ALA A 284 4.93 22.13 -14.05
N GLU A 285 5.51 20.99 -13.65
CA GLU A 285 4.78 19.87 -13.03
C GLU A 285 4.31 20.23 -11.60
N GLU A 286 5.07 21.02 -10.86
CA GLU A 286 4.74 21.53 -9.53
C GLU A 286 3.64 22.61 -9.65
N GLU A 287 3.69 23.50 -10.64
CA GLU A 287 2.61 24.44 -10.98
C GLU A 287 1.35 23.70 -11.44
N GLN A 288 1.43 22.65 -12.26
CA GLN A 288 0.27 21.80 -12.59
C GLN A 288 -0.25 21.00 -11.39
N PHE A 289 0.61 20.57 -10.47
CA PHE A 289 0.18 19.96 -9.21
C PHE A 289 -0.57 20.98 -8.34
N THR A 290 -0.15 22.26 -8.42
CA THR A 290 -0.71 23.40 -7.70
C THR A 290 -2.01 23.91 -8.33
N GLU A 291 -2.13 23.98 -9.66
CA GLU A 291 -3.39 24.23 -10.36
C GLU A 291 -4.35 23.04 -10.25
N GLY A 292 -3.81 21.82 -10.20
CA GLY A 292 -4.56 20.63 -9.82
C GLY A 292 -5.15 20.73 -8.41
N LEU A 293 -4.58 21.54 -7.50
CA LEU A 293 -5.21 21.84 -6.20
C LEU A 293 -6.49 22.66 -6.34
N GLN A 294 -6.66 23.45 -7.40
CA GLN A 294 -7.86 24.26 -7.62
C GLN A 294 -9.09 23.41 -8.04
N LYS A 295 -8.90 22.12 -8.35
CA LYS A 295 -9.99 21.11 -8.44
C LYS A 295 -10.12 20.21 -7.18
N LYS A 296 -9.32 20.40 -6.13
CA LYS A 296 -9.13 19.47 -4.97
C LYS A 296 -9.72 19.97 -3.63
N ASN A 297 -11.01 20.27 -3.55
CA ASN A 297 -11.68 20.39 -2.24
C ASN A 297 -12.01 19.02 -1.60
N LYS A 298 -11.58 17.91 -2.22
CA LYS A 298 -11.88 16.53 -1.78
C LYS A 298 -10.62 15.75 -1.44
N VAL A 299 -10.73 14.82 -0.48
CA VAL A 299 -9.65 13.93 -0.02
C VAL A 299 -9.47 12.78 -1.00
N SER A 300 -8.28 12.65 -1.58
CA SER A 300 -7.94 11.53 -2.46
C SER A 300 -7.79 10.21 -1.69
N SER A 301 -7.92 9.08 -2.38
CA SER A 301 -7.75 7.74 -1.80
C SER A 301 -6.39 7.58 -1.11
N ARG A 302 -5.33 8.08 -1.76
CA ARG A 302 -3.97 8.07 -1.19
C ARG A 302 -3.88 8.88 0.10
N GLU A 303 -4.46 10.07 0.12
CA GLU A 303 -4.48 10.95 1.29
C GLU A 303 -5.26 10.33 2.47
N TYR A 304 -6.37 9.66 2.17
CA TYR A 304 -7.18 8.97 3.18
C TYR A 304 -6.40 7.84 3.87
N TYR A 305 -5.82 6.91 3.09
CA TYR A 305 -5.05 5.81 3.68
C TYR A 305 -3.74 6.29 4.31
N ALA A 306 -3.09 7.30 3.75
CA ALA A 306 -1.93 7.93 4.37
C ALA A 306 -2.27 8.53 5.73
N TYR A 307 -3.48 9.09 5.93
CA TYR A 307 -3.93 9.59 7.23
C TYR A 307 -4.21 8.45 8.24
N LYS A 308 -4.86 7.37 7.79
CA LYS A 308 -5.24 6.21 8.62
C LYS A 308 -4.01 5.39 9.06
N LEU A 309 -2.97 5.31 8.25
CA LEU A 309 -1.74 4.55 8.53
C LEU A 309 -0.71 5.33 9.37
N GLN A 310 -1.15 6.31 10.18
CA GLN A 310 -0.27 7.10 11.05
C GLN A 310 -0.36 6.63 12.50
N MET A 311 0.79 6.49 13.15
CA MET A 311 0.86 6.30 14.60
C MET A 311 0.47 7.61 15.29
N ARG A 312 -0.54 7.58 16.15
CA ARG A 312 -1.02 8.73 16.91
C ARG A 312 -1.08 8.34 18.39
N PRO A 313 -0.10 8.74 19.22
CA PRO A 313 -0.01 8.29 20.61
C PRO A 313 -1.25 8.62 21.46
N LEU A 314 -1.90 9.76 21.21
CA LEU A 314 -3.06 10.24 21.97
C LEU A 314 -4.41 9.75 21.43
N ASN A 315 -4.49 9.45 20.14
CA ASN A 315 -5.71 9.02 19.44
C ASN A 315 -5.40 7.76 18.63
N GLU A 316 -4.94 6.72 19.31
CA GLU A 316 -4.48 5.48 18.67
C GLU A 316 -5.65 4.73 18.03
N THR A 317 -5.55 4.48 16.72
CA THR A 317 -6.43 3.53 16.03
C THR A 317 -5.83 2.13 16.18
N PHE A 318 -6.65 1.12 16.46
CA PHE A 318 -6.15 -0.25 16.59
C PHE A 318 -5.74 -0.88 15.24
N LEU A 319 -6.06 -0.24 14.11
CA LEU A 319 -5.70 -0.67 12.74
C LEU A 319 -4.23 -1.10 12.59
N LEU A 320 -3.29 -0.35 13.17
CA LEU A 320 -1.86 -0.65 13.04
C LEU A 320 -1.41 -1.90 13.83
N HIS A 321 -2.26 -2.40 14.72
CA HIS A 321 -1.99 -3.50 15.64
C HIS A 321 -2.78 -4.76 15.29
N THR A 322 -3.41 -4.83 14.10
CA THR A 322 -4.21 -6.01 13.67
C THR A 322 -3.36 -7.09 12.99
N GLY A 323 -2.05 -7.07 13.18
CA GLY A 323 -1.14 -8.13 12.77
C GLY A 323 -1.16 -8.42 11.26
N ARG A 324 -1.30 -9.71 10.92
CA ARG A 324 -1.38 -10.17 9.52
C ARG A 324 -2.58 -9.62 8.75
N LEU A 325 -3.64 -9.18 9.44
CA LEU A 325 -4.79 -8.54 8.78
C LEU A 325 -4.41 -7.17 8.20
N LEU A 326 -3.57 -6.41 8.91
CA LEU A 326 -3.05 -5.12 8.41
C LEU A 326 -2.27 -5.30 7.10
N GLN A 327 -1.40 -6.32 7.02
CA GLN A 327 -0.68 -6.62 5.79
C GLN A 327 -1.62 -6.89 4.61
N GLN A 328 -2.68 -7.66 4.82
CA GLN A 328 -3.67 -7.96 3.79
C GLN A 328 -4.42 -6.68 3.37
N PHE A 329 -4.82 -5.86 4.35
CA PHE A 329 -5.48 -4.59 4.12
C PHE A 329 -4.61 -3.62 3.32
N VAL A 330 -3.36 -3.40 3.73
CA VAL A 330 -2.43 -2.48 3.04
C VAL A 330 -2.18 -2.90 1.58
N VAL A 331 -2.06 -4.21 1.31
CA VAL A 331 -1.90 -4.71 -0.07
C VAL A 331 -3.16 -4.46 -0.90
N ASP A 332 -4.35 -4.72 -0.36
CA ASP A 332 -5.60 -4.43 -1.06
C ASP A 332 -5.77 -2.92 -1.32
N MET A 333 -5.44 -2.08 -0.33
CA MET A 333 -5.48 -0.62 -0.51
C MET A 333 -4.50 -0.13 -1.57
N TYR A 334 -3.31 -0.74 -1.67
CA TYR A 334 -2.37 -0.46 -2.75
C TYR A 334 -2.94 -0.87 -4.12
N VAL A 335 -3.58 -2.04 -4.23
CA VAL A 335 -4.22 -2.46 -5.49
C VAL A 335 -5.38 -1.54 -5.86
N LYS A 336 -6.19 -1.10 -4.88
CA LYS A 336 -7.22 -0.08 -5.05
C LYS A 336 -6.65 1.23 -5.62
N LEU A 337 -5.51 1.69 -5.12
CA LEU A 337 -4.82 2.89 -5.64
C LEU A 337 -4.30 2.68 -7.07
N GLU A 338 -3.69 1.53 -7.37
CA GLU A 338 -3.21 1.22 -8.71
C GLU A 338 -4.36 1.11 -9.71
N THR A 339 -5.48 0.49 -9.32
CA THR A 339 -6.71 0.43 -10.13
C THR A 339 -7.22 1.83 -10.45
N GLN A 340 -7.26 2.74 -9.47
CA GLN A 340 -7.65 4.14 -9.68
C GLN A 340 -6.72 4.85 -10.67
N ARG A 341 -5.40 4.66 -10.56
CA ARG A 341 -4.42 5.22 -11.48
C ARG A 341 -4.63 4.70 -12.91
N LEU A 342 -4.86 3.39 -13.07
CA LEU A 342 -5.11 2.77 -14.37
C LEU A 342 -6.41 3.26 -15.01
N ASP A 343 -7.49 3.38 -14.22
CA ASP A 343 -8.77 3.87 -14.71
C ASP A 343 -8.71 5.33 -15.16
N TYR A 344 -7.93 6.17 -14.46
CA TYR A 344 -7.67 7.54 -14.89
C TYR A 344 -7.09 7.59 -16.31
N PHE A 345 -6.09 6.77 -16.62
CA PHE A 345 -5.50 6.71 -17.96
C PHE A 345 -6.47 6.09 -18.97
N ARG A 346 -7.22 5.04 -18.58
CA ARG A 346 -8.24 4.41 -19.42
C ARG A 346 -9.31 5.42 -19.87
N GLN A 347 -9.79 6.25 -18.96
CA GLN A 347 -10.84 7.25 -19.23
C GLN A 347 -10.31 8.44 -20.04
N LYS A 348 -9.06 8.87 -19.79
CA LYS A 348 -8.44 9.99 -20.51
C LYS A 348 -7.84 9.61 -21.87
N GLN A 349 -7.77 8.33 -22.21
CA GLN A 349 -7.22 7.84 -23.48
C GLN A 349 -7.93 8.45 -24.70
N THR A 350 -9.23 8.76 -24.60
CA THR A 350 -10.01 9.40 -25.67
C THR A 350 -9.50 10.81 -26.00
N ASN A 351 -8.98 11.52 -25.00
CA ASN A 351 -8.39 12.86 -25.14
C ASN A 351 -6.89 12.80 -25.47
N GLN A 352 -6.24 11.66 -25.23
CA GLN A 352 -4.82 11.40 -25.53
C GLN A 352 -4.64 10.64 -26.86
N ARG A 353 -5.65 10.62 -27.74
CA ARG A 353 -5.52 10.15 -29.13
C ARG A 353 -4.62 11.09 -29.93
N THR A 354 -3.34 11.02 -29.64
CA THR A 354 -2.24 11.50 -30.47
C THR A 354 -1.06 10.58 -30.23
N SER A 355 -1.26 9.27 -30.40
CA SER A 355 -0.17 8.31 -30.53
C SER A 355 0.21 8.20 -31.99
N THR A 356 1.27 8.93 -32.30
CA THR A 356 2.17 8.91 -33.46
C THR A 356 2.32 7.56 -34.18
N LEU A 357 2.41 7.65 -35.51
CA LEU A 357 2.71 6.65 -36.55
C LEU A 357 3.49 5.39 -36.13
N ASN A 358 4.49 5.51 -35.26
CA ASN A 358 5.32 4.40 -34.75
C ASN A 358 4.52 3.25 -34.10
N ASP A 359 3.36 3.55 -33.49
CA ASP A 359 2.55 2.52 -32.82
C ASP A 359 1.72 1.68 -33.83
N LEU A 360 1.43 2.22 -35.02
CA LEU A 360 0.80 1.50 -36.14
C LEU A 360 1.82 0.57 -36.81
N GLU A 361 3.05 1.04 -37.00
CA GLU A 361 4.15 0.26 -37.56
C GLU A 361 4.46 -0.97 -36.68
N GLN A 362 4.49 -0.81 -35.35
CA GLN A 362 4.79 -1.91 -34.43
C GLN A 362 3.67 -2.97 -34.38
N SER A 363 2.41 -2.58 -34.64
CA SER A 363 1.29 -3.51 -34.75
C SER A 363 1.30 -4.30 -36.06
N ILE A 364 1.79 -3.68 -37.14
CA ILE A 364 2.01 -4.34 -38.44
C ILE A 364 3.19 -5.32 -38.36
N GLU A 365 4.29 -4.95 -37.68
CA GLU A 365 5.44 -5.85 -37.44
C GLU A 365 5.06 -7.11 -36.63
N MET A 366 4.07 -7.03 -35.75
CA MET A 366 3.57 -8.17 -34.97
C MET A 366 2.55 -9.04 -35.74
N GLY A 367 2.26 -8.73 -37.02
CA GLY A 367 1.40 -9.54 -37.88
C GLY A 367 -0.10 -9.44 -37.57
N ILE A 368 -0.54 -8.40 -36.86
CA ILE A 368 -1.95 -8.20 -36.51
C ILE A 368 -2.68 -7.58 -37.71
N GLN A 369 -3.54 -8.36 -38.37
CA GLN A 369 -4.20 -7.98 -39.64
C GLN A 369 -5.63 -7.44 -39.47
N PHE A 370 -6.30 -7.67 -38.33
CA PHE A 370 -7.69 -7.27 -38.11
C PHE A 370 -7.82 -6.19 -37.02
N GLY A 371 -8.55 -5.11 -37.34
CA GLY A 371 -8.75 -3.96 -36.44
C GLY A 371 -9.56 -4.27 -35.17
N ALA A 372 -10.26 -5.40 -35.11
CA ALA A 372 -11.00 -5.85 -33.93
C ALA A 372 -10.10 -6.49 -32.84
N ASP A 373 -8.98 -7.10 -33.24
CA ASP A 373 -7.97 -7.66 -32.33
C ASP A 373 -7.03 -6.58 -31.77
N VAL A 374 -7.06 -5.39 -32.36
CA VAL A 374 -6.53 -4.15 -31.80
C VAL A 374 -7.52 -3.64 -30.74
N GLY A 375 -7.75 -4.44 -29.69
CA GLY A 375 -8.47 -3.95 -28.51
C GLY A 375 -7.89 -2.60 -28.11
N LYS A 376 -8.73 -1.61 -27.76
CA LYS A 376 -8.31 -0.22 -27.45
C LYS A 376 -7.05 -0.25 -26.59
N ARG A 377 -5.87 -0.09 -27.20
CA ARG A 377 -4.59 -0.28 -26.52
C ARG A 377 -4.47 0.88 -25.54
N ILE A 378 -4.70 0.60 -24.25
CA ILE A 378 -4.49 1.59 -23.20
C ILE A 378 -2.98 1.76 -23.12
N VAL A 379 -2.49 2.87 -23.64
CA VAL A 379 -1.06 3.17 -23.65
C VAL A 379 -0.72 3.89 -22.37
N LEU A 380 -0.04 3.19 -21.46
CA LEU A 380 0.44 3.82 -20.23
C LEU A 380 1.62 4.76 -20.56
N PRO A 381 1.57 6.03 -20.12
CA PRO A 381 2.67 6.97 -20.36
C PRO A 381 3.91 6.58 -19.55
N VAL A 382 5.03 7.21 -19.91
CA VAL A 382 6.30 7.08 -19.20
C VAL A 382 6.19 7.50 -17.72
N THR A 383 5.24 8.39 -17.40
CA THR A 383 4.95 8.84 -16.02
C THR A 383 4.23 7.78 -15.18
N PHE A 384 3.69 6.71 -15.78
CA PHE A 384 3.13 5.59 -15.03
C PHE A 384 4.26 4.76 -14.40
N ILE A 385 4.56 5.02 -13.13
CA ILE A 385 5.58 4.31 -12.34
C ILE A 385 5.37 2.79 -12.43
N CYS A 386 6.46 2.05 -12.62
CA CYS A 386 6.48 0.58 -12.81
C CYS A 386 5.83 0.07 -14.11
N GLY A 387 5.33 0.96 -14.99
CA GLY A 387 4.87 0.57 -16.32
C GLY A 387 6.03 0.24 -17.28
N PRO A 388 5.78 -0.51 -18.38
CA PRO A 388 6.84 -0.93 -19.31
C PRO A 388 7.69 0.23 -19.85
N ARG A 389 7.04 1.35 -20.22
CA ARG A 389 7.73 2.55 -20.72
C ARG A 389 8.54 3.26 -19.62
N ASN A 390 8.02 3.31 -18.40
CA ASN A 390 8.75 3.86 -17.25
C ASN A 390 10.00 3.03 -16.93
N MET A 391 9.86 1.70 -16.90
CA MET A 391 10.97 0.79 -16.67
C MET A 391 12.03 0.88 -17.77
N ARG A 392 11.61 0.94 -19.04
CA ARG A 392 12.52 1.15 -20.17
C ARG A 392 13.25 2.49 -20.07
N ARG A 393 12.56 3.59 -19.71
CA ARG A 393 13.20 4.90 -19.48
C ARG A 393 14.24 4.82 -18.37
N ARG A 394 13.89 4.28 -17.19
CA ARG A 394 14.84 4.16 -16.06
C ARG A 394 16.08 3.36 -16.44
N TYR A 395 15.91 2.29 -17.22
CA TYR A 395 17.02 1.51 -17.75
C TYR A 395 17.90 2.35 -18.70
N MET A 396 17.30 3.04 -19.67
CA MET A 396 18.02 3.91 -20.59
C MET A 396 18.76 5.05 -19.87
N ASP A 397 18.12 5.67 -18.87
CA ASP A 397 18.74 6.72 -18.04
C ASP A 397 19.96 6.16 -17.30
N ALA A 398 19.87 4.95 -16.73
CA ALA A 398 20.99 4.28 -16.09
C ALA A 398 22.12 3.95 -17.09
N MET A 399 21.80 3.46 -18.29
CA MET A 399 22.79 3.21 -19.34
C MET A 399 23.47 4.48 -19.84
N ALA A 400 22.72 5.58 -19.95
CA ALA A 400 23.27 6.89 -20.33
C ALA A 400 24.25 7.42 -19.26
N LEU A 401 23.95 7.22 -17.97
CA LEU A 401 24.90 7.54 -16.89
C LEU A 401 26.18 6.71 -17.02
N VAL A 402 26.07 5.40 -17.27
CA VAL A 402 27.24 4.53 -17.45
C VAL A 402 28.05 4.89 -18.68
N GLN A 403 27.40 5.25 -19.79
CA GLN A 403 28.07 5.67 -21.01
C GLN A 403 28.83 6.99 -20.81
N ARG A 404 28.24 7.94 -20.08
CA ARG A 404 28.82 9.28 -19.86
C ARG A 404 29.90 9.31 -18.77
N PHE A 405 29.69 8.60 -17.67
CA PHE A 405 30.55 8.68 -16.48
C PHE A 405 31.41 7.42 -16.26
N GLY A 406 31.20 6.37 -17.06
CA GLY A 406 31.85 5.08 -16.91
C GLY A 406 31.09 4.13 -16.00
N LYS A 407 31.64 2.92 -15.82
CA LYS A 407 31.05 1.90 -14.94
C LYS A 407 31.01 2.37 -13.46
N PRO A 408 30.02 1.90 -12.68
CA PRO A 408 30.00 2.11 -11.22
C PRO A 408 31.28 1.58 -10.56
N ASP A 409 31.75 2.32 -9.55
CA ASP A 409 32.90 1.91 -8.72
C ASP A 409 32.44 1.19 -7.45
N LEU A 410 31.27 1.57 -6.93
CA LEU A 410 30.69 0.97 -5.73
C LEU A 410 29.29 0.44 -6.02
N PHE A 411 29.04 -0.78 -5.55
CA PHE A 411 27.72 -1.39 -5.43
C PHE A 411 27.38 -1.50 -3.95
N LEU A 412 26.50 -0.64 -3.44
CA LEU A 412 26.15 -0.62 -2.03
C LEU A 412 24.74 -1.18 -1.84
N THR A 413 24.58 -2.08 -0.87
CA THR A 413 23.28 -2.61 -0.47
C THR A 413 23.03 -2.26 0.99
N ILE A 414 21.93 -1.57 1.27
CA ILE A 414 21.41 -1.38 2.62
C ILE A 414 20.19 -2.27 2.79
N THR A 415 20.17 -3.07 3.85
CA THR A 415 19.03 -3.95 4.18
C THR A 415 18.45 -3.49 5.50
N CYS A 416 17.11 -3.40 5.58
CA CYS A 416 16.44 -3.05 6.83
C CYS A 416 16.70 -4.12 7.89
N ASP A 417 17.22 -3.71 9.04
CA ASP A 417 17.45 -4.57 10.20
C ASP A 417 16.23 -4.52 11.14
N PRO A 418 15.52 -5.64 11.37
CA PRO A 418 14.43 -5.71 12.35
C PRO A 418 14.82 -5.35 13.78
N ASN A 419 16.12 -5.33 14.11
CA ASN A 419 16.66 -5.03 15.43
C ASN A 419 17.04 -3.56 15.63
N TRP A 420 16.82 -2.70 14.63
CA TRP A 420 17.01 -1.26 14.81
C TRP A 420 16.19 -0.75 16.01
N PRO A 421 16.82 0.03 16.92
CA PRO A 421 16.19 0.46 18.16
C PRO A 421 14.91 1.26 17.93
N GLU A 422 14.83 2.05 16.86
CA GLU A 422 13.65 2.84 16.49
C GLU A 422 12.44 1.96 16.15
N ILE A 423 12.68 0.78 15.58
CA ILE A 423 11.63 -0.22 15.33
C ILE A 423 11.19 -0.76 16.68
N LYS A 424 12.12 -1.30 17.48
CA LYS A 424 11.81 -1.95 18.76
C LYS A 424 11.10 -1.02 19.75
N GLU A 425 11.52 0.23 19.84
CA GLU A 425 10.91 1.26 20.70
C GLU A 425 9.51 1.69 20.23
N SER A 426 9.19 1.48 18.95
CA SER A 426 7.89 1.85 18.36
C SER A 426 6.89 0.69 18.32
N LEU A 427 7.33 -0.55 18.56
CA LEU A 427 6.44 -1.69 18.72
C LEU A 427 5.66 -1.56 20.03
N ARG A 428 4.38 -1.95 19.99
CA ARG A 428 3.49 -1.96 21.15
C ARG A 428 2.78 -3.31 21.23
N TYR A 429 2.22 -3.61 22.40
CA TYR A 429 1.45 -4.83 22.63
C TYR A 429 2.25 -6.09 22.23
N ALA A 430 1.63 -6.99 21.46
CA ALA A 430 2.24 -8.18 20.88
C ALA A 430 2.65 -7.99 19.40
N ASP A 431 2.93 -6.74 18.96
CA ASP A 431 3.34 -6.48 17.58
C ASP A 431 4.64 -7.21 17.23
N GLU A 432 4.61 -7.98 16.14
CA GLU A 432 5.82 -8.48 15.50
C GLU A 432 6.30 -7.50 14.44
N VAL A 433 7.62 -7.39 14.26
CA VAL A 433 8.22 -6.48 13.26
C VAL A 433 7.62 -6.71 11.87
N GLN A 434 7.51 -7.96 11.42
CA GLN A 434 6.93 -8.28 10.11
C GLN A 434 5.48 -7.79 9.93
N ASN A 435 4.73 -7.61 11.02
CA ASN A 435 3.34 -7.18 10.98
C ASN A 435 3.18 -5.66 10.96
N ARG A 436 4.29 -4.90 11.01
CA ARG A 436 4.33 -3.43 10.98
C ARG A 436 5.01 -2.89 9.71
N PRO A 437 4.44 -3.13 8.51
CA PRO A 437 5.03 -2.66 7.25
C PRO A 437 5.06 -1.13 7.15
N ASP A 438 4.13 -0.43 7.80
CA ASP A 438 4.11 1.03 7.94
C ASP A 438 5.39 1.54 8.62
N LEU A 439 5.76 0.91 9.74
CA LEU A 439 6.91 1.28 10.56
C LEU A 439 8.23 1.00 9.85
N ILE A 440 8.36 -0.22 9.30
CA ILE A 440 9.56 -0.65 8.56
C ILE A 440 9.84 0.29 7.38
N ALA A 441 8.82 0.59 6.56
CA ALA A 441 8.98 1.43 5.39
C ALA A 441 9.39 2.86 5.75
N ARG A 442 8.82 3.42 6.82
CA ARG A 442 9.13 4.78 7.30
C ARG A 442 10.55 4.88 7.84
N ILE A 443 10.96 3.94 8.69
CA ILE A 443 12.30 3.94 9.29
C ILE A 443 13.36 3.68 8.22
N LEU A 444 13.17 2.69 7.33
CA LEU A 444 14.10 2.46 6.23
C LEU A 444 14.22 3.70 5.33
N ASN A 445 13.12 4.38 5.03
CA ASN A 445 13.17 5.59 4.23
C ASN A 445 14.00 6.70 4.92
N GLY A 446 13.87 6.88 6.24
CA GLY A 446 14.70 7.80 7.01
C GLY A 446 16.19 7.42 6.98
N ARG A 447 16.49 6.14 7.19
CA ARG A 447 17.87 5.58 7.12
C ARG A 447 18.51 5.77 5.74
N ILE A 448 17.74 5.56 4.67
CA ILE A 448 18.18 5.81 3.29
C ILE A 448 18.50 7.30 3.07
N HIS A 449 17.74 8.22 3.66
CA HIS A 449 18.04 9.65 3.55
C HIS A 449 19.35 10.03 4.25
N GLU A 450 19.61 9.47 5.43
CA GLU A 450 20.89 9.66 6.14
C GLU A 450 22.06 9.08 5.37
N LEU A 451 21.88 7.86 4.83
CA LEU A 451 22.87 7.26 3.95
C LEU A 451 23.19 8.17 2.74
N LYS A 452 22.18 8.82 2.14
CA LYS A 452 22.42 9.78 1.06
C LYS A 452 23.19 11.01 1.52
N ILE A 453 22.95 11.51 2.73
CA ILE A 453 23.72 12.61 3.33
C ILE A 453 25.17 12.17 3.51
N ASP A 454 25.41 10.98 4.05
CA ASP A 454 26.75 10.42 4.23
C ASP A 454 27.48 10.28 2.90
N LEU A 455 26.82 9.69 1.91
CA LEU A 455 27.40 9.44 0.59
C LEU A 455 27.68 10.72 -0.20
N PHE A 456 26.75 11.68 -0.20
CA PHE A 456 26.79 12.80 -1.15
C PHE A 456 27.17 14.14 -0.53
N GLN A 457 26.90 14.36 0.77
CA GLN A 457 27.24 15.59 1.47
C GLN A 457 28.50 15.42 2.31
N ARG A 458 28.54 14.41 3.17
CA ARG A 458 29.73 14.09 4.00
C ARG A 458 30.83 13.41 3.19
N LYS A 459 30.49 12.87 2.01
CA LYS A 459 31.43 12.30 1.04
C LYS A 459 32.29 11.20 1.67
N ILE A 460 31.69 10.28 2.43
CA ILE A 460 32.41 9.24 3.19
C ILE A 460 33.30 8.34 2.30
N TYR A 461 32.94 8.18 1.03
CA TYR A 461 33.72 7.43 0.03
C TYR A 461 34.36 8.34 -1.04
N GLY A 462 34.37 9.66 -0.82
CA GLY A 462 34.81 10.67 -1.78
C GLY A 462 33.68 11.29 -2.60
N GLU A 463 34.05 12.10 -3.60
CA GLU A 463 33.08 12.83 -4.41
C GLU A 463 32.41 11.94 -5.45
N VAL A 464 31.08 11.95 -5.45
CA VAL A 464 30.26 11.22 -6.42
C VAL A 464 30.05 12.05 -7.68
N SER A 465 30.29 11.43 -8.84
CA SER A 465 30.04 12.01 -10.16
C SER A 465 28.64 11.68 -10.69
N ALA A 466 28.16 10.46 -10.45
CA ALA A 466 26.83 10.01 -10.83
C ALA A 466 26.40 8.85 -9.92
N TYR A 467 25.09 8.68 -9.73
CA TYR A 467 24.55 7.54 -9.02
C TYR A 467 23.15 7.17 -9.54
N THR A 468 22.76 5.91 -9.32
CA THR A 468 21.39 5.44 -9.44
C THR A 468 21.10 4.47 -8.31
N TYR A 469 19.84 4.37 -7.89
CA TYR A 469 19.46 3.44 -6.84
C TYR A 469 18.04 2.92 -7.03
N VAL A 470 17.78 1.74 -6.48
CA VAL A 470 16.47 1.08 -6.49
C VAL A 470 16.18 0.60 -5.07
N ILE A 471 14.92 0.71 -4.65
CA ILE A 471 14.41 0.10 -3.41
C ILE A 471 13.61 -1.12 -3.83
N GLU A 472 13.93 -2.27 -3.26
CA GLU A 472 13.34 -3.54 -3.61
C GLU A 472 12.63 -4.18 -2.40
N PHE A 473 11.43 -4.68 -2.66
CA PHE A 473 10.65 -5.47 -1.72
C PHE A 473 10.93 -6.95 -2.01
N GLN A 474 11.85 -7.53 -1.26
CA GLN A 474 12.23 -8.94 -1.42
C GLN A 474 11.11 -9.87 -0.94
N LYS A 475 10.85 -10.95 -1.68
CA LYS A 475 9.81 -11.95 -1.31
C LYS A 475 10.11 -12.68 0.01
N ARG A 476 11.39 -12.81 0.40
CA ARG A 476 11.87 -13.56 1.57
C ARG A 476 12.95 -12.82 2.38
N GLY A 477 13.00 -11.50 2.27
CA GLY A 477 14.00 -10.68 2.93
C GLY A 477 13.42 -9.32 3.29
N SER A 478 14.08 -8.63 4.22
CA SER A 478 13.72 -7.27 4.58
C SER A 478 13.80 -6.34 3.37
N LEU A 479 13.10 -5.20 3.43
CA LEU A 479 13.26 -4.16 2.42
C LEU A 479 14.75 -3.78 2.34
N HIS A 480 15.24 -3.62 1.12
CA HIS A 480 16.63 -3.24 0.88
C HIS A 480 16.69 -2.26 -0.28
N ALA A 481 17.80 -1.53 -0.36
CA ALA A 481 18.08 -0.64 -1.46
C ALA A 481 19.46 -0.93 -2.03
N HIS A 482 19.55 -0.93 -3.35
CA HIS A 482 20.79 -1.07 -4.10
C HIS A 482 21.18 0.26 -4.70
N PHE A 483 22.44 0.66 -4.49
CA PHE A 483 23.04 1.87 -5.01
C PHE A 483 24.18 1.52 -5.96
N LEU A 484 24.17 2.12 -7.14
CA LEU A 484 25.30 2.17 -8.06
C LEU A 484 25.90 3.56 -7.99
N ILE A 485 27.16 3.66 -7.62
CA ILE A 485 27.85 4.94 -7.41
C ILE A 485 29.08 5.00 -8.31
N VAL A 486 29.19 6.10 -9.05
CA VAL A 486 30.36 6.45 -9.86
C VAL A 486 31.07 7.62 -9.18
N LEU A 487 32.28 7.38 -8.68
CA LEU A 487 33.15 8.37 -8.04
C LEU A 487 33.86 9.25 -9.09
N LYS A 488 34.25 10.47 -8.70
CA LYS A 488 35.10 11.33 -9.54
C LYS A 488 36.50 10.74 -9.67
N LYS A 489 37.20 11.12 -10.75
CA LYS A 489 38.53 10.58 -11.15
C LYS A 489 39.55 10.52 -10.00
N HIS A 490 39.59 11.53 -9.14
CA HIS A 490 40.56 11.61 -8.04
C HIS A 490 40.17 10.80 -6.78
N ASN A 491 38.93 10.32 -6.70
CA ASN A 491 38.45 9.44 -5.62
C ASN A 491 38.27 7.98 -6.10
N LYS A 492 38.67 7.66 -7.33
CA LYS A 492 38.62 6.28 -7.83
C LYS A 492 39.50 5.37 -6.98
N ILE A 493 38.99 4.18 -6.68
CA ILE A 493 39.71 3.15 -5.92
C ILE A 493 40.65 2.46 -6.90
N ILE A 494 41.96 2.66 -6.72
CA ILE A 494 42.99 2.17 -7.65
C ILE A 494 44.02 1.25 -6.99
N SER A 495 44.01 1.12 -5.66
CA SER A 495 44.90 0.22 -4.92
C SER A 495 44.14 -0.72 -3.97
N PRO A 496 44.67 -1.92 -3.69
CA PRO A 496 44.13 -2.81 -2.66
C PRO A 496 44.03 -2.12 -1.29
N THR A 497 45.04 -1.33 -0.92
CA THR A 497 45.05 -0.58 0.35
C THR A 497 43.94 0.47 0.47
N GLN A 498 43.44 1.02 -0.64
CA GLN A 498 42.26 1.88 -0.64
C GLN A 498 40.97 1.06 -0.53
N CYS A 499 40.94 -0.12 -1.15
CA CYS A 499 39.84 -1.07 -1.05
C CYS A 499 39.63 -1.52 0.41
N ASP A 500 40.71 -1.89 1.11
CA ASP A 500 40.68 -2.35 2.51
C ASP A 500 40.21 -1.27 3.50
N LYS A 501 40.33 0.01 3.14
CA LYS A 501 39.79 1.13 3.94
C LYS A 501 38.28 1.29 3.82
N ILE A 502 37.70 0.77 2.74
CA ILE A 502 36.28 0.95 2.38
C ILE A 502 35.50 -0.32 2.70
N ILE A 503 36.11 -1.49 2.48
CA ILE A 503 35.51 -2.79 2.70
C ILE A 503 36.06 -3.37 3.99
N SER A 504 35.20 -3.53 4.98
CA SER A 504 35.47 -4.33 6.17
C SER A 504 34.36 -5.37 6.36
N SER A 505 34.72 -6.47 7.01
CA SER A 505 33.76 -7.48 7.46
C SER A 505 34.11 -7.88 8.87
N GLU A 506 33.16 -7.83 9.78
CA GLU A 506 33.36 -8.22 11.17
C GLU A 506 32.81 -9.64 11.40
N ILE A 507 33.61 -10.46 12.10
CA ILE A 507 33.14 -11.75 12.57
C ILE A 507 32.39 -11.52 13.89
N PRO A 508 31.17 -12.09 14.07
CA PRO A 508 30.39 -11.88 15.29
C PRO A 508 31.17 -12.25 16.56
N ASN A 509 31.08 -11.44 17.62
CA ASN A 509 31.82 -11.72 18.85
C ASN A 509 31.44 -13.11 19.44
N PRO A 510 32.41 -14.01 19.69
CA PRO A 510 32.12 -15.38 20.17
C PRO A 510 31.51 -15.42 21.58
N GLY A 511 31.77 -14.43 22.42
CA GLY A 511 31.18 -14.33 23.77
C GLY A 511 29.77 -13.77 23.77
N GLN A 512 29.42 -12.89 22.82
CA GLN A 512 28.10 -12.25 22.74
C GLN A 512 27.14 -13.02 21.82
N TYR A 513 27.64 -13.59 20.73
CA TYR A 513 26.85 -14.28 19.71
C TYR A 513 27.50 -15.62 19.28
N PRO A 514 27.65 -16.59 20.21
CA PRO A 514 28.38 -17.84 19.96
C PRO A 514 27.81 -18.66 18.79
N GLU A 515 26.49 -18.70 18.63
CA GLU A 515 25.86 -19.44 17.52
C GLU A 515 26.11 -18.80 16.15
N LEU A 516 26.09 -17.47 16.07
CA LEU A 516 26.38 -16.74 14.83
C LEU A 516 27.85 -16.85 14.48
N TYR A 517 28.73 -16.73 15.48
CA TYR A 517 30.17 -16.96 15.32
C TYR A 517 30.45 -18.35 14.74
N LEU A 518 29.85 -19.41 15.30
CA LEU A 518 30.02 -20.78 14.80
C LEU A 518 29.51 -20.94 13.37
N LYS A 519 28.34 -20.39 13.03
CA LYS A 519 27.76 -20.46 11.68
C LYS A 519 28.58 -19.70 10.63
N VAL A 520 29.10 -18.52 10.99
CA VAL A 520 29.94 -17.70 10.11
C VAL A 520 31.30 -18.37 9.93
N ARG A 521 31.94 -18.81 11.01
CA ARG A 521 33.24 -19.50 10.97
C ARG A 521 33.21 -20.76 10.10
N VAL A 522 32.19 -21.61 10.25
CA VAL A 522 32.04 -22.85 9.46
C VAL A 522 31.81 -22.57 7.96
N ARG A 523 31.21 -21.43 7.59
CA ARG A 523 30.99 -21.05 6.19
C ARG A 523 32.16 -20.30 5.54
N TYR A 524 33.00 -19.63 6.32
CA TYR A 524 34.19 -18.94 5.81
C TYR A 524 35.24 -19.92 5.26
N ASP A 525 35.28 -21.16 5.74
CA ASP A 525 36.16 -22.21 5.20
C ASP A 525 35.80 -22.65 3.77
N TYR A 526 34.66 -22.21 3.21
CA TYR A 526 34.14 -22.67 1.91
C TYR A 526 33.67 -21.60 0.91
N LEU A 527 33.81 -20.29 1.16
CA LEU A 527 33.33 -19.27 0.21
C LEU A 527 34.35 -18.17 -0.11
N TYR A 528 34.76 -18.13 -1.38
CA TYR A 528 35.28 -16.93 -2.04
C TYR A 528 34.17 -15.86 -2.08
N LEU A 529 34.43 -14.75 -1.39
CA LEU A 529 33.91 -13.38 -1.60
C LEU A 529 32.57 -13.25 -2.35
N THR A 530 31.49 -12.98 -1.63
CA THR A 530 30.38 -12.15 -2.14
C THR A 530 29.53 -11.60 -1.00
N LEU A 531 29.23 -10.29 -1.10
CA LEU A 531 28.34 -9.48 -0.26
C LEU A 531 28.89 -9.03 1.11
N ALA A 532 29.58 -7.89 1.11
CA ALA A 532 29.75 -7.07 2.30
C ALA A 532 28.39 -6.48 2.69
N ASN A 533 27.76 -7.02 3.74
CA ASN A 533 26.70 -6.34 4.47
C ASN A 533 27.35 -5.24 5.32
N ILE A 534 27.29 -4.01 4.86
CA ILE A 534 27.62 -2.86 5.70
C ILE A 534 26.38 -2.57 6.54
N GLN A 535 26.41 -2.93 7.83
CA GLN A 535 25.47 -2.36 8.81
C GLN A 535 25.85 -0.89 8.99
N ILE A 536 24.94 0.02 8.61
CA ILE A 536 25.02 1.48 8.86
C ILE A 536 23.92 1.87 9.84
#